data_AF-A0A968ZYW9-F1
#
_entry.id   AF-A0A968ZYW9-F1
#
_cell.length_a   1.000
_cell.length_b   1.000
_cell.length_c   1.000
_cell.angle_alpha   90.00
_cell.angle_beta   90.00
_cell.angle_gamma   90.00
#
_symmetry.space_group_name_H-M   'P 1'
#
loop_
_entity.id
_entity.type
_entity.pdbx_description
1 polymer ?
#
loop_
_entity_poly.entity_id
_entity_poly.type
_entity_poly.pdbx_seq_one_letter_code
_entity_poly.pdbx_strand_id
1 'polypeptide(L)'
;MTGEHNRLLSDGTYNYSYDNEGNRTRRIKIATGEITEYGWDTRNRMTSVVTKASGGSVIKAVEYTYDVYDRRIAKSVDGDGSGPVSAKAERFVYDGEHIALVFDGAGNQTSRYLHGPQIDQVLAEEPADGEVRWALSDHQGNVRDVVDSDGNVLNHLTYDSYGQVTSETHPEVDFRFGYTGRERDEETGLYYYRARYFDPAVGTFVSEDRWGLGRAECECVSLCV
;
A
#
# COMPACT_ATOMS: atom_id res chain seq x y z
N MET A 1 -0.42 23.40 -2.09
CA MET A 1 0.70 24.28 -1.66
C MET A 1 1.86 23.40 -1.22
N THR A 2 3.03 23.58 -1.81
CA THR A 2 4.28 22.93 -1.38
C THR A 2 5.01 23.84 -0.38
N GLY A 3 5.58 23.25 0.66
CA GLY A 3 6.39 23.91 1.67
C GLY A 3 7.88 23.71 1.44
N GLU A 4 8.67 23.97 2.47
CA GLU A 4 10.11 23.67 2.45
C GLU A 4 10.37 22.19 2.13
N HIS A 5 11.50 21.90 1.49
CA HIS A 5 11.91 20.56 1.05
C HIS A 5 10.91 19.86 0.11
N ASN A 6 10.13 20.63 -0.67
CA ASN A 6 9.09 20.14 -1.59
C ASN A 6 7.98 19.31 -0.91
N ARG A 7 7.78 19.50 0.40
CA ARG A 7 6.76 18.78 1.16
C ARG A 7 5.37 19.32 0.81
N LEU A 8 4.44 18.44 0.45
CA LEU A 8 3.06 18.84 0.17
C LEU A 8 2.38 19.21 1.49
N LEU A 9 2.02 20.49 1.68
CA LEU A 9 1.36 20.96 2.90
C LEU A 9 -0.17 20.93 2.80
N SER A 10 -0.70 21.05 1.59
CA SER A 10 -2.15 20.96 1.33
C SER A 10 -2.42 20.66 -0.14
N ASP A 11 -3.42 19.81 -0.42
CA ASP A 11 -3.94 19.50 -1.76
C ASP A 11 -5.35 20.06 -2.00
N GLY A 12 -5.88 20.86 -1.07
CA GLY A 12 -7.25 21.39 -1.11
C GLY A 12 -8.31 20.48 -0.49
N THR A 13 -8.01 19.20 -0.26
CA THR A 13 -8.86 18.25 0.48
C THR A 13 -8.30 17.95 1.87
N TYR A 14 -6.97 17.83 1.98
CA TYR A 14 -6.24 17.51 3.18
C TYR A 14 -5.15 18.55 3.45
N ASN A 15 -4.86 18.76 4.74
CA ASN A 15 -3.65 19.42 5.21
C ASN A 15 -2.68 18.38 5.79
N TYR A 16 -1.39 18.55 5.54
CA TYR A 16 -0.36 17.56 5.85
C TYR A 16 0.68 18.08 6.84
N SER A 17 1.30 17.19 7.59
CA SER A 17 2.42 17.49 8.49
C SER A 17 3.48 16.41 8.39
N TYR A 18 4.73 16.79 8.65
CA TYR A 18 5.91 15.95 8.50
C TYR A 18 6.83 16.11 9.71
N ASP A 19 7.63 15.09 10.00
CA ASP A 19 8.77 15.20 10.93
C ASP A 19 9.98 15.89 10.26
N ASN A 20 11.09 15.97 10.97
CA ASN A 20 12.31 16.60 10.45
C ASN A 20 12.98 15.71 9.38
N GLU A 21 12.80 14.39 9.50
CA GLU A 21 13.28 13.36 8.59
C GLU A 21 12.48 13.27 7.28
N GLY A 22 11.38 14.03 7.14
CA GLY A 22 10.59 14.10 5.92
C GLY A 22 9.51 13.02 5.81
N ASN A 23 9.24 12.29 6.89
CA ASN A 23 8.13 11.36 6.94
C ASN A 23 6.84 12.12 7.23
N ARG A 24 5.79 11.86 6.45
CA ARG A 24 4.45 12.38 6.70
C ARG A 24 3.97 11.80 8.03
N THR A 25 3.70 12.64 9.01
CA THR A 25 3.22 12.23 10.35
C THR A 25 1.72 12.39 10.51
N ARG A 26 1.10 13.26 9.70
CA ARG A 26 -0.33 13.54 9.79
C ARG A 26 -0.92 14.00 8.47
N ARG A 27 -2.18 13.64 8.20
CA ARG A 27 -3.09 14.38 7.32
C ARG A 27 -4.41 14.68 8.02
N ILE A 28 -5.01 15.83 7.72
CA ILE A 28 -6.29 16.28 8.27
C ILE A 28 -7.22 16.60 7.12
N LYS A 29 -8.38 15.95 7.05
CA LYS A 29 -9.41 16.23 6.05
C LYS A 29 -10.06 17.57 6.37
N ILE A 30 -9.93 18.53 5.45
CA ILE A 30 -10.37 19.92 5.68
C ILE A 30 -11.88 19.99 5.92
N ALA A 31 -12.66 19.19 5.18
CA ALA A 31 -14.13 19.23 5.26
C ALA A 31 -14.70 18.66 6.56
N THR A 32 -14.04 17.69 7.19
CA THR A 32 -14.61 16.94 8.34
C THR A 32 -13.80 17.09 9.62
N GLY A 33 -12.53 17.51 9.53
CA GLY A 33 -11.59 17.47 10.63
C GLY A 33 -11.14 16.05 11.00
N GLU A 34 -11.43 15.04 10.18
CA GLU A 34 -10.89 13.68 10.34
C GLU A 34 -9.37 13.71 10.23
N ILE A 35 -8.69 12.95 11.08
CA ILE A 35 -7.25 12.95 11.21
C ILE A 35 -6.73 11.56 10.88
N THR A 36 -5.76 11.45 9.98
CA THR A 36 -4.93 10.25 9.84
C THR A 36 -3.54 10.56 10.37
N GLU A 37 -3.06 9.79 11.34
CA GLU A 37 -1.71 9.84 11.89
C GLU A 37 -0.89 8.66 11.36
N TYR A 38 0.38 8.91 11.06
CA TYR A 38 1.32 7.92 10.56
C TYR A 38 2.46 7.77 11.57
N GLY A 39 2.64 6.56 12.10
CA GLY A 39 3.72 6.22 13.02
C GLY A 39 4.94 5.70 12.28
N TRP A 40 6.12 6.08 12.74
CA TRP A 40 7.41 5.73 12.12
C TRP A 40 8.39 5.24 13.17
N ASP A 41 9.21 4.26 12.81
CA ASP A 41 10.33 3.83 13.64
C ASP A 41 11.62 4.64 13.35
N THR A 42 12.65 4.43 14.16
CA THR A 42 13.98 5.05 13.97
C THR A 42 14.66 4.65 12.64
N ARG A 43 14.13 3.62 11.96
CA ARG A 43 14.55 3.20 10.63
C ARG A 43 13.69 3.82 9.52
N ASN A 44 12.90 4.86 9.79
CA ASN A 44 12.00 5.50 8.81
C ASN A 44 11.08 4.49 8.11
N ARG A 45 10.68 3.43 8.81
CA ARG A 45 9.66 2.49 8.33
C ARG A 45 8.34 2.84 8.99
N MET A 46 7.28 2.89 8.20
CA MET A 46 5.95 3.24 8.72
C MET A 46 5.42 2.08 9.55
N THR A 47 5.29 2.25 10.87
CA THR A 47 4.83 1.17 11.76
C THR A 47 3.33 1.20 11.98
N SER A 48 2.66 2.32 11.75
CA SER A 48 1.21 2.41 11.93
C SER A 48 0.54 3.50 11.12
N VAL A 49 -0.75 3.32 10.86
CA VAL A 49 -1.66 4.33 10.31
C VAL A 49 -2.93 4.33 11.15
N VAL A 50 -3.23 5.44 11.83
CA VAL A 50 -4.38 5.57 12.72
C VAL A 50 -5.29 6.68 12.23
N THR A 51 -6.53 6.34 11.87
CA THR A 51 -7.55 7.32 11.49
C THR A 51 -8.48 7.57 12.67
N LYS A 52 -8.68 8.85 12.98
CA LYS A 52 -9.53 9.35 14.06
C LYS A 52 -10.61 10.27 13.52
N ALA A 53 -11.81 10.14 14.06
CA ALA A 53 -12.84 11.15 13.88
C ALA A 53 -12.38 12.51 14.46
N SER A 54 -13.06 13.61 14.10
CA SER A 54 -12.72 14.95 14.59
C SER A 54 -12.76 15.08 16.12
N GLY A 55 -13.56 14.25 16.81
CA GLY A 55 -13.61 14.13 18.26
C GLY A 55 -12.47 13.33 18.92
N GLY A 56 -11.53 12.80 18.13
CA GLY A 56 -10.35 12.07 18.61
C GLY A 56 -10.53 10.55 18.75
N SER A 57 -11.76 10.03 18.64
CA SER A 57 -12.02 8.58 18.65
C SER A 57 -11.36 7.91 17.45
N VAL A 58 -10.62 6.83 17.69
CA VAL A 58 -10.07 5.97 16.63
C VAL A 58 -11.23 5.29 15.91
N ILE A 59 -11.22 5.33 14.58
CA ILE A 59 -12.20 4.67 13.71
C ILE A 59 -11.57 3.64 12.79
N LYS A 60 -10.23 3.66 12.67
CA LYS A 60 -9.44 2.66 11.96
C LYS A 60 -8.00 2.71 12.47
N ALA A 61 -7.37 1.57 12.64
CA ALA A 61 -5.94 1.47 12.91
C ALA A 61 -5.30 0.34 12.10
N VAL A 62 -4.13 0.61 11.56
CA VAL A 62 -3.30 -0.39 10.88
C VAL A 62 -1.93 -0.39 11.54
N GLU A 63 -1.40 -1.57 11.81
CA GLU A 63 -0.05 -1.77 12.36
C GLU A 63 0.76 -2.66 11.43
N TYR A 64 2.04 -2.34 11.27
CA TYR A 64 2.97 -3.07 10.42
C TYR A 64 4.16 -3.59 11.22
N THR A 65 4.59 -4.81 10.94
CA THR A 65 5.79 -5.42 11.51
C THR A 65 6.79 -5.71 10.40
N TYR A 66 8.07 -5.45 10.68
CA TYR A 66 9.15 -5.62 9.71
C TYR A 66 10.22 -6.58 10.23
N ASP A 67 10.87 -7.28 9.31
CA ASP A 67 12.04 -8.09 9.63
C ASP A 67 13.33 -7.25 9.69
N VAL A 68 14.46 -7.96 9.84
CA VAL A 68 15.81 -7.35 9.89
C VAL A 68 16.31 -6.85 8.55
N TYR A 69 15.67 -7.27 7.45
CA TYR A 69 15.95 -6.85 6.07
C TYR A 69 15.01 -5.72 5.61
N ASP A 70 14.27 -5.12 6.55
CA ASP A 70 13.30 -4.04 6.32
C ASP A 70 12.10 -4.43 5.43
N ARG A 71 11.81 -5.73 5.32
CA ARG A 71 10.62 -6.24 4.63
C ARG A 71 9.44 -6.33 5.61
N ARG A 72 8.25 -5.92 5.18
CA ARG A 72 7.02 -6.03 5.96
C ARG A 72 6.61 -7.50 6.09
N ILE A 73 6.70 -8.06 7.30
CA ILE A 73 6.36 -9.47 7.56
C ILE A 73 4.98 -9.67 8.18
N ALA A 74 4.34 -8.62 8.66
CA ALA A 74 2.95 -8.69 9.10
C ALA A 74 2.23 -7.35 8.96
N LYS A 75 0.91 -7.40 8.80
CA LYS A 75 0.01 -6.26 9.01
C LYS A 75 -1.15 -6.68 9.91
N SER A 76 -1.65 -5.75 10.72
CA SER A 76 -2.85 -5.93 11.53
C SER A 76 -3.80 -4.77 11.26
N VAL A 77 -5.05 -5.06 10.95
CA VAL A 77 -6.05 -4.06 10.56
C VAL A 77 -7.23 -4.11 11.51
N ASP A 78 -7.35 -3.08 12.35
CA ASP A 78 -8.56 -2.74 13.08
C ASP A 78 -9.41 -1.81 12.22
N GLY A 79 -10.41 -2.40 11.53
CA GLY A 79 -11.23 -1.70 10.55
C GLY A 79 -12.28 -0.75 11.13
N ASP A 80 -12.62 -0.91 12.42
CA ASP A 80 -13.69 -0.15 13.09
C ASP A 80 -13.20 0.68 14.30
N GLY A 81 -11.94 0.53 14.70
CA GLY A 81 -11.35 1.25 15.82
C GLY A 81 -11.75 0.68 17.19
N SER A 82 -12.33 -0.52 17.25
CA SER A 82 -12.74 -1.18 18.50
C SER A 82 -11.56 -1.74 19.29
N GLY A 83 -10.36 -1.71 18.73
CA GLY A 83 -9.10 -2.12 19.36
C GLY A 83 -8.48 -3.37 18.74
N PRO A 84 -7.31 -3.80 19.26
CA PRO A 84 -6.49 -4.84 18.64
C PRO A 84 -7.11 -6.24 18.65
N VAL A 85 -8.17 -6.47 19.44
CA VAL A 85 -8.83 -7.79 19.54
C VAL A 85 -9.69 -8.08 18.30
N SER A 86 -10.30 -7.06 17.70
CA SER A 86 -11.08 -7.19 16.46
C SER A 86 -10.22 -7.09 15.20
N ALA A 87 -8.91 -6.83 15.35
CA ALA A 87 -8.03 -6.60 14.24
C ALA A 87 -7.77 -7.89 13.43
N LYS A 88 -7.85 -7.76 12.10
CA LYS A 88 -7.50 -8.83 11.16
C LYS A 88 -6.00 -8.79 10.91
N ALA A 89 -5.30 -9.84 11.30
CA ALA A 89 -3.87 -9.97 11.09
C ALA A 89 -3.55 -10.78 9.84
N GLU A 90 -2.50 -10.36 9.13
CA GLU A 90 -1.84 -11.10 8.07
C GLU A 90 -0.35 -11.24 8.36
N ARG A 91 0.25 -12.34 7.91
CA ARG A 91 1.69 -12.60 7.97
C ARG A 91 2.20 -12.98 6.59
N PHE A 92 3.37 -12.47 6.23
CA PHE A 92 3.94 -12.60 4.90
C PHE A 92 5.19 -13.46 4.93
N VAL A 93 5.27 -14.41 4.00
CA VAL A 93 6.47 -15.21 3.74
C VAL A 93 7.01 -14.83 2.37
N TYR A 94 8.30 -14.54 2.30
CA TYR A 94 8.96 -14.05 1.10
C TYR A 94 9.82 -15.12 0.43
N ASP A 95 9.81 -15.12 -0.90
CA ASP A 95 10.85 -15.70 -1.75
C ASP A 95 11.67 -14.55 -2.37
N GLY A 96 12.91 -14.37 -1.91
CA GLY A 96 13.68 -13.17 -2.17
C GLY A 96 12.96 -11.89 -1.69
N GLU A 97 12.58 -11.04 -2.64
CA GLU A 97 11.90 -9.76 -2.43
C GLU A 97 10.40 -9.79 -2.75
N HIS A 98 9.88 -10.97 -3.13
CA HIS A 98 8.48 -11.18 -3.51
C HIS A 98 7.74 -11.95 -2.42
N ILE A 99 6.47 -11.59 -2.17
CA ILE A 99 5.62 -12.39 -1.27
C ILE A 99 5.32 -13.70 -1.97
N ALA A 100 5.65 -14.82 -1.33
CA ALA A 100 5.29 -16.15 -1.82
C ALA A 100 3.99 -16.64 -1.18
N LEU A 101 3.79 -16.37 0.12
CA LEU A 101 2.63 -16.84 0.89
C LEU A 101 2.13 -15.76 1.84
N VAL A 102 0.81 -15.78 2.07
CA VAL A 102 0.12 -14.98 3.09
C VAL A 102 -0.60 -15.93 4.04
N PHE A 103 -0.54 -15.63 5.33
CA PHE A 103 -1.25 -16.35 6.38
C PHE A 103 -2.12 -15.38 7.18
N ASP A 104 -3.26 -15.85 7.67
CA ASP A 104 -4.07 -15.10 8.61
C ASP A 104 -3.47 -15.09 10.04
N GLY A 105 -4.13 -14.39 10.95
CA GLY A 105 -3.76 -14.34 12.38
C GLY A 105 -3.76 -15.69 13.08
N ALA A 106 -4.55 -16.66 12.61
CA ALA A 106 -4.65 -18.02 13.14
C ALA A 106 -3.60 -18.98 12.53
N GLY A 107 -2.88 -18.56 11.49
CA GLY A 107 -1.86 -19.35 10.82
C GLY A 107 -2.37 -20.20 9.66
N ASN A 108 -3.58 -19.92 9.14
CA ASN A 108 -4.07 -20.54 7.91
C ASN A 108 -3.51 -19.81 6.70
N GLN A 109 -3.07 -20.54 5.67
CA GLN A 109 -2.62 -19.94 4.41
C GLN A 109 -3.83 -19.33 3.68
N THR A 110 -3.81 -18.03 3.41
CA THR A 110 -4.89 -17.31 2.72
C THR A 110 -4.61 -17.14 1.22
N SER A 111 -3.35 -16.93 0.85
CA SER A 111 -2.92 -16.76 -0.53
C SER A 111 -1.53 -17.34 -0.76
N ARG A 112 -1.31 -17.83 -1.97
CA ARG A 112 0.02 -18.10 -2.54
C ARG A 112 0.15 -17.30 -3.83
N TYR A 113 1.31 -16.69 -4.06
CA TYR A 113 1.57 -15.93 -5.28
C TYR A 113 2.62 -16.60 -6.15
N LEU A 114 2.40 -16.53 -7.47
CA LEU A 114 3.38 -16.87 -8.48
C LEU A 114 3.93 -15.57 -9.08
N HIS A 115 5.24 -15.39 -8.97
CA HIS A 115 5.95 -14.28 -9.58
C HIS A 115 6.78 -14.76 -10.78
N GLY A 116 6.85 -13.91 -11.79
CA GLY A 116 7.71 -14.09 -12.96
C GLY A 116 9.16 -13.66 -12.69
N PRO A 117 10.05 -13.82 -13.68
CA PRO A 117 11.46 -13.47 -13.55
C PRO A 117 11.74 -11.97 -13.63
N GLN A 118 10.78 -11.15 -14.08
CA GLN A 118 10.93 -9.70 -14.12
C GLN A 118 10.67 -9.08 -12.75
N ILE A 119 11.17 -7.87 -12.55
CA ILE A 119 11.00 -7.12 -11.30
C ILE A 119 9.51 -6.85 -11.10
N ASP A 120 8.99 -7.24 -9.93
CA ASP A 120 7.60 -7.00 -9.50
C ASP A 120 6.53 -7.57 -10.46
N GLN A 121 6.90 -8.58 -11.24
CA GLN A 121 5.98 -9.26 -12.14
C GLN A 121 5.17 -10.30 -11.38
N VAL A 122 4.01 -9.90 -10.85
CA VAL A 122 3.00 -10.84 -10.36
C VAL A 122 2.30 -11.51 -11.55
N LEU A 123 2.17 -12.84 -11.51
CA LEU A 123 1.53 -13.62 -12.56
C LEU A 123 0.21 -14.23 -12.09
N ALA A 124 0.18 -14.76 -10.87
CA ALA A 124 -1.03 -15.40 -10.34
C ALA A 124 -1.12 -15.34 -8.82
N GLU A 125 -2.35 -15.49 -8.33
CA GLU A 125 -2.71 -15.78 -6.95
C GLU A 125 -3.49 -17.10 -6.91
N GLU A 126 -3.12 -17.98 -5.98
CA GLU A 126 -3.91 -19.13 -5.55
C GLU A 126 -4.47 -18.79 -4.15
N PRO A 127 -5.75 -18.36 -4.05
CA PRO A 127 -6.38 -18.06 -2.78
C PRO A 127 -6.77 -19.35 -2.04
N ALA A 128 -7.19 -19.22 -0.79
CA ALA A 128 -7.65 -20.35 0.03
C ALA A 128 -8.91 -21.07 -0.53
N ASP A 129 -9.65 -20.42 -1.44
CA ASP A 129 -10.79 -21.03 -2.15
C ASP A 129 -10.36 -22.02 -3.26
N GLY A 130 -9.08 -22.00 -3.66
CA GLY A 130 -8.50 -22.87 -4.67
C GLY A 130 -8.68 -22.40 -6.12
N GLU A 131 -9.37 -21.29 -6.35
CA GLU A 131 -9.64 -20.77 -7.69
C GLU A 131 -8.52 -19.80 -8.11
N VAL A 132 -7.59 -20.28 -8.94
CA VAL A 132 -6.40 -19.51 -9.35
C VAL A 132 -6.82 -18.30 -10.19
N ARG A 133 -6.32 -17.14 -9.78
CA ARG A 133 -6.51 -15.84 -10.42
C ARG A 133 -5.23 -15.42 -11.12
N TRP A 134 -5.31 -15.09 -12.41
CA TRP A 134 -4.16 -14.68 -13.22
C TRP A 134 -4.18 -13.17 -13.45
N ALA A 135 -3.04 -12.53 -13.25
CA ALA A 135 -2.87 -11.10 -13.49
C ALA A 135 -2.40 -10.85 -14.92
N LEU A 136 -3.13 -10.01 -15.65
CA LEU A 136 -2.72 -9.48 -16.94
C LEU A 136 -2.27 -8.04 -16.76
N SER A 137 -0.95 -7.83 -16.89
CA SER A 137 -0.33 -6.53 -16.68
C SER A 137 -0.03 -5.81 -17.99
N ASP A 138 -0.08 -4.48 -17.97
CA ASP A 138 0.41 -3.66 -19.08
C ASP A 138 1.94 -3.56 -19.11
N HIS A 139 2.49 -2.79 -20.04
CA HIS A 139 3.93 -2.63 -20.22
C HIS A 139 4.68 -2.00 -19.03
N GLN A 140 3.97 -1.28 -18.15
CA GLN A 140 4.53 -0.70 -16.92
C GLN A 140 4.38 -1.65 -15.73
N GLY A 141 3.77 -2.82 -15.93
CA GLY A 141 3.49 -3.78 -14.87
C GLY A 141 2.19 -3.47 -14.10
N ASN A 142 1.35 -2.55 -14.57
CA ASN A 142 0.06 -2.32 -13.90
C ASN A 142 -0.87 -3.49 -14.19
N VAL A 143 -1.41 -4.13 -13.16
CA VAL A 143 -2.41 -5.19 -13.32
C VAL A 143 -3.71 -4.57 -13.84
N ARG A 144 -4.04 -4.84 -15.10
CA ARG A 144 -5.23 -4.29 -15.80
C ARG A 144 -6.41 -5.23 -15.72
N ASP A 145 -6.18 -6.53 -15.78
CA ASP A 145 -7.21 -7.55 -15.68
C ASP A 145 -6.77 -8.64 -14.72
N VAL A 146 -7.72 -9.14 -13.95
CA VAL A 146 -7.61 -10.37 -13.19
C VAL A 146 -8.56 -11.37 -13.84
N VAL A 147 -8.04 -12.52 -14.27
CA VAL A 147 -8.80 -13.53 -15.00
C VAL A 147 -8.78 -14.88 -14.29
N ASP A 148 -9.79 -15.71 -14.51
CA ASP A 148 -9.80 -17.09 -14.04
C ASP A 148 -8.94 -18.00 -14.94
N SER A 149 -8.91 -19.30 -14.62
CA SER A 149 -8.14 -20.30 -15.38
C SER A 149 -8.74 -20.62 -16.77
N ASP A 150 -9.99 -20.24 -17.03
CA ASP A 150 -10.65 -20.35 -18.33
C ASP A 150 -10.47 -19.08 -19.19
N GLY A 151 -9.89 -18.02 -18.62
CA GLY A 151 -9.65 -16.73 -19.26
C GLY A 151 -10.83 -15.76 -19.18
N ASN A 152 -11.83 -16.02 -18.33
CA ASN A 152 -12.89 -15.05 -18.07
C ASN A 152 -12.37 -13.94 -17.17
N VAL A 153 -12.73 -12.70 -17.48
CA VAL A 153 -12.34 -11.54 -16.67
C VAL A 153 -13.12 -11.52 -15.36
N LEU A 154 -12.41 -11.72 -14.25
CA LEU A 154 -12.93 -11.60 -12.89
C LEU A 154 -12.99 -10.13 -12.47
N ASN A 155 -11.96 -9.33 -12.74
CA ASN A 155 -11.97 -7.88 -12.49
C ASN A 155 -11.16 -7.14 -13.55
N HIS A 156 -11.61 -5.95 -13.93
CA HIS A 156 -10.91 -5.04 -14.84
C HIS A 156 -10.66 -3.71 -14.14
N LEU A 157 -9.41 -3.30 -14.04
CA LEU A 157 -8.99 -2.09 -13.34
C LEU A 157 -8.51 -1.02 -14.34
N THR A 158 -8.93 0.22 -14.12
CA THR A 158 -8.38 1.39 -14.81
C THR A 158 -7.71 2.33 -13.84
N TYR A 159 -6.53 2.82 -14.20
CA TYR A 159 -5.73 3.71 -13.37
C TYR A 159 -5.59 5.09 -14.01
N ASP A 160 -5.45 6.11 -13.18
CA ASP A 160 -4.84 7.36 -13.60
C ASP A 160 -3.31 7.22 -13.74
N SER A 161 -2.63 8.32 -14.10
CA SER A 161 -1.18 8.32 -14.29
C SER A 161 -0.37 8.03 -13.02
N TYR A 162 -0.97 8.20 -11.84
CA TYR A 162 -0.34 7.99 -10.54
C TYR A 162 -0.86 6.71 -9.85
N GLY A 163 -1.54 5.82 -10.57
CA GLY A 163 -1.95 4.54 -10.02
C GLY A 163 -3.17 4.60 -9.10
N GLN A 164 -3.92 5.70 -9.08
CA GLN A 164 -5.26 5.67 -8.48
C GLN A 164 -6.19 4.87 -9.37
N VAL A 165 -6.88 3.91 -8.77
CA VAL A 165 -7.93 3.20 -9.48
C VAL A 165 -9.12 4.13 -9.69
N THR A 166 -9.46 4.35 -10.96
CA THR A 166 -10.56 5.23 -11.39
C THR A 166 -11.83 4.48 -11.74
N SER A 167 -11.72 3.19 -12.09
CA SER A 167 -12.87 2.28 -12.21
C SER A 167 -12.44 0.83 -12.02
N GLU A 168 -13.34 0.02 -11.47
CA GLU A 168 -13.24 -1.45 -11.39
C GLU A 168 -14.58 -2.08 -11.76
N THR A 169 -14.57 -3.26 -12.39
CA THR A 169 -15.80 -3.98 -12.72
C THR A 169 -16.34 -4.80 -11.55
N HIS A 170 -15.46 -5.40 -10.75
CA HIS A 170 -15.80 -6.23 -9.59
C HIS A 170 -14.84 -5.96 -8.42
N PRO A 171 -15.03 -4.88 -7.66
CA PRO A 171 -14.15 -4.49 -6.55
C PRO A 171 -14.14 -5.49 -5.40
N GLU A 172 -15.08 -6.43 -5.35
CA GLU A 172 -15.09 -7.53 -4.39
C GLU A 172 -14.06 -8.64 -4.71
N VAL A 173 -13.53 -8.67 -5.93
CA VAL A 173 -12.43 -9.56 -6.31
C VAL A 173 -11.13 -8.92 -5.85
N ASP A 174 -10.79 -9.19 -4.60
CA ASP A 174 -9.52 -8.72 -4.00
C ASP A 174 -8.33 -9.38 -4.71
N PHE A 175 -7.42 -8.54 -5.20
CA PHE A 175 -6.14 -8.94 -5.75
C PHE A 175 -5.09 -7.93 -5.29
N ARG A 176 -4.20 -8.37 -4.38
CA ARG A 176 -3.30 -7.49 -3.61
C ARG A 176 -2.43 -6.56 -4.46
N PHE A 177 -2.02 -7.01 -5.64
CA PHE A 177 -1.05 -6.32 -6.48
C PHE A 177 -1.73 -5.54 -7.60
N GLY A 178 -1.40 -4.25 -7.74
CA GLY A 178 -2.06 -3.38 -8.73
C GLY A 178 -1.05 -2.61 -9.59
N TYR A 179 -0.98 -1.30 -9.35
CA TYR A 179 -0.10 -0.38 -10.07
C TYR A 179 1.38 -0.78 -9.95
N THR A 180 2.08 -0.86 -11.09
CA THR A 180 3.48 -1.33 -11.22
C THR A 180 3.78 -2.67 -10.52
N GLY A 181 2.78 -3.53 -10.38
CA GLY A 181 2.92 -4.82 -9.71
C GLY A 181 3.16 -4.71 -8.20
N ARG A 182 2.77 -3.59 -7.57
CA ARG A 182 2.96 -3.33 -6.14
C ARG A 182 1.73 -3.65 -5.32
N GLU A 183 1.97 -4.06 -4.08
CA GLU A 183 0.94 -4.30 -3.08
C GLU A 183 0.21 -3.00 -2.77
N ARG A 184 -1.12 -3.02 -2.86
CA ARG A 184 -2.00 -1.94 -2.41
C ARG A 184 -2.59 -2.30 -1.06
N ASP A 185 -2.40 -1.42 -0.08
CA ASP A 185 -3.10 -1.51 1.20
C ASP A 185 -4.44 -0.79 1.06
N GLU A 186 -5.52 -1.53 0.80
CA GLU A 186 -6.87 -0.97 0.63
C GLU A 186 -7.31 -0.09 1.80
N GLU A 187 -6.84 -0.43 3.00
CA GLU A 187 -7.27 0.21 4.25
C GLU A 187 -6.76 1.65 4.37
N THR A 188 -5.61 1.92 3.76
CA THR A 188 -4.92 3.22 3.77
C THR A 188 -4.96 3.91 2.40
N GLY A 189 -5.11 3.14 1.32
CA GLY A 189 -5.01 3.57 -0.07
C GLY A 189 -3.57 3.70 -0.58
N LEU A 190 -2.57 3.31 0.22
CA LEU A 190 -1.15 3.45 -0.13
C LEU A 190 -0.62 2.19 -0.81
N TYR A 191 0.35 2.36 -1.70
CA TYR A 191 1.13 1.25 -2.26
C TYR A 191 2.40 1.02 -1.47
N TYR A 192 2.70 -0.23 -1.12
CA TYR A 192 3.92 -0.61 -0.43
C TYR A 192 5.05 -0.90 -1.44
N TYR A 193 6.05 -0.02 -1.47
CA TYR A 193 7.26 -0.13 -2.32
C TYR A 193 8.47 -0.59 -1.49
N ARG A 194 8.27 -1.53 -0.56
CA ARG A 194 9.28 -2.09 0.36
C ARG A 194 9.86 -1.08 1.35
N ALA A 195 10.66 -0.15 0.86
CA ALA A 195 11.31 0.88 1.68
C ALA A 195 10.42 2.10 1.94
N ARG A 196 9.43 2.36 1.07
CA ARG A 196 8.56 3.54 1.15
C ARG A 196 7.12 3.18 0.81
N TYR A 197 6.21 4.06 1.19
CA TYR A 197 4.80 3.97 0.81
C TYR A 197 4.48 5.10 -0.16
N PHE A 198 3.85 4.75 -1.28
CA PHE A 198 3.45 5.68 -2.31
C PHE A 198 1.98 6.02 -2.14
N ASP A 199 1.66 7.31 -2.13
CA ASP A 199 0.29 7.82 -2.08
C ASP A 199 -0.17 8.18 -3.49
N PRO A 200 -0.98 7.31 -4.13
CA PRO A 200 -1.44 7.55 -5.49
C PRO A 200 -2.36 8.76 -5.58
N ALA A 201 -3.05 9.15 -4.50
CA ALA A 201 -3.99 10.29 -4.51
C ALA A 201 -3.30 11.64 -4.76
N VAL A 202 -2.01 11.73 -4.40
CA VAL A 202 -1.19 12.93 -4.59
C VAL A 202 0.06 12.66 -5.42
N GLY A 203 0.21 11.44 -5.97
CA GLY A 203 1.31 11.04 -6.84
C GLY A 203 2.70 11.13 -6.18
N THR A 204 2.81 10.97 -4.86
CA THR A 204 4.06 11.15 -4.13
C THR A 204 4.27 10.11 -3.03
N PHE A 205 5.52 9.81 -2.70
CA PHE A 205 5.85 9.02 -1.52
C PHE A 205 5.49 9.75 -0.22
N VAL A 206 5.07 9.00 0.80
CA VAL A 206 4.73 9.57 2.12
C VAL A 206 5.97 9.79 3.01
N SER A 207 7.15 9.41 2.54
CA SER A 207 8.45 9.68 3.16
C SER A 207 9.50 10.06 2.09
N GLU A 208 10.46 10.89 2.47
CA GLU A 208 11.61 11.25 1.63
C GLU A 208 12.52 10.03 1.37
N ASP A 209 13.26 10.03 0.25
CA ASP A 209 14.25 8.99 -0.04
C ASP A 209 15.43 9.07 0.94
N ARG A 210 15.69 7.95 1.62
CA ARG A 210 16.74 7.84 2.61
C ARG A 210 18.15 7.82 2.02
N TRP A 211 18.29 7.47 0.74
CA TRP A 211 19.60 7.25 0.11
C TRP A 211 20.12 8.45 -0.69
N GLY A 212 19.34 9.54 -0.79
CA GLY A 212 19.74 10.74 -1.50
C GLY A 212 19.98 10.50 -3.00
N LEU A 213 20.28 11.58 -3.72
CA LEU A 213 20.39 11.69 -5.20
C LEU A 213 21.54 10.86 -5.84
N GLY A 214 21.63 9.56 -5.56
CA GLY A 214 22.72 8.67 -5.99
C GLY A 214 22.42 7.82 -7.23
N ARG A 215 21.18 7.81 -7.72
CA ARG A 215 20.83 7.22 -9.03
C ARG A 215 19.94 8.22 -9.77
N ALA A 216 20.30 8.47 -11.02
CA ALA A 216 19.87 9.59 -11.84
C ALA A 216 18.35 9.86 -11.82
N GLU A 217 18.01 11.16 -11.71
CA GLU A 217 16.78 11.81 -12.18
C GLU A 217 15.42 11.42 -11.55
N CYS A 218 15.38 11.14 -10.24
CA CYS A 218 14.12 11.07 -9.49
C CYS A 218 14.09 12.14 -8.40
N GLU A 219 13.12 13.05 -8.43
CA GLU A 219 12.87 13.94 -7.30
C GLU A 219 12.57 13.11 -6.04
N CYS A 220 13.02 13.59 -4.86
CA CYS A 220 13.05 12.87 -3.58
C CYS A 220 11.74 12.12 -3.21
N VAL A 221 10.61 12.57 -3.75
CA VAL A 221 9.26 12.13 -3.42
C VAL A 221 8.49 11.57 -4.63
N SER A 222 9.09 11.53 -5.82
CA SER A 222 8.41 11.11 -7.07
C SER A 222 8.72 9.64 -7.41
N LEU A 223 7.74 8.98 -8.04
CA LEU A 223 7.92 7.65 -8.60
C LEU A 223 8.63 7.75 -9.96
N CYS A 224 9.72 7.01 -10.11
CA CYS A 224 10.33 6.78 -11.42
C CYS A 224 9.82 5.46 -11.98
N VAL A 225 9.21 5.54 -13.16
CA VAL A 225 8.73 4.39 -13.95
C VAL A 225 9.60 4.25 -15.18
#